data_AF-A0A653RJM8-F1
#
_entry.id   AF-A0A653RJM8-F1
#
_cell.length_a   1.000
_cell.length_b   1.000
_cell.length_c   1.000
_cell.angle_alpha   90.00
_cell.angle_beta   90.00
_cell.angle_gamma   90.00
#
_symmetry.space_group_name_H-M   'P 1'
#
loop_
_entity.id
_entity.type
_entity.pdbx_description
1 polymer ?
#
loop_
_entity_poly.entity_id
_entity_poly.type
_entity_poly.pdbx_seq_one_letter_code
_entity_poly.pdbx_strand_id
1 'polypeptide(L)'
;MSESVNLPALGESVTEGTVTRWLKQVGDRVEVDEPLLEVSTDKVDTEIPSPVAGVIEEILVAEDETAEVGAPLVRIGDGSGGGSAPAEEAPAAAPAQEAPAQEAPAEAAPAQEAPAQEAPAQEAPAAGGESHEVTLPALGESVTEGTVTRWLKAVGDSVEVDEPLLEVSTDKVDTEIPSPVAGTLQEIRVNEDETAEVGSVLAVIGSGAPAAAAPQPQAAPAAQEAAPAAGSESGYVTPLVRKLANQHGVDISSLSGTGVGGRIRKQDVIAAAEAKAAPAAAPAAAPAASAPAASGAAASSLRGTTQKAPRIRQVIARRMRESLEVSTQLTQVHEVDMTKVAKLRARAKNSFQAQNGTKLTFLPFIAKAVAEALKQHPKLNAAYDEDKQEITYHNAEHLAIAVDTDKGLLVPVISDAGNLNLAGLAGKIADVASRTRDGKIGPDELSGGTFSITNIGSVGALFDTPIINQPQVGILGTGAIVKRPVVVADENGDDSIAIRSMMYLSLTYDHRLVDGADAGRFLQTLKARLEEGAFEADLGL
;
A
#
# COMPACT_ATOMS: atom_id res chain seq x y z
N MET A 1 17.84 15.78 -53.39
CA MET A 1 16.66 14.90 -53.57
C MET A 1 16.26 14.40 -52.20
N SER A 2 14.96 14.43 -51.91
CA SER A 2 14.40 13.93 -50.67
C SER A 2 13.87 12.51 -50.87
N GLU A 3 14.29 11.57 -50.03
CA GLU A 3 13.89 10.17 -50.07
C GLU A 3 12.96 9.88 -48.88
N SER A 4 11.86 9.15 -49.14
CA SER A 4 10.91 8.76 -48.10
C SER A 4 11.32 7.42 -47.51
N VAL A 5 11.49 7.37 -46.20
CA VAL A 5 11.68 6.12 -45.46
C VAL A 5 10.31 5.60 -45.06
N ASN A 6 10.01 4.37 -45.49
CA ASN A 6 8.73 3.72 -45.23
C ASN A 6 8.87 2.68 -44.12
N LEU A 7 7.75 2.36 -43.47
CA LEU A 7 7.72 1.27 -42.49
C LEU A 7 8.07 -0.07 -43.17
N PRO A 8 9.18 -0.73 -42.80
CA PRO A 8 9.55 -2.01 -43.38
C PRO A 8 8.61 -3.13 -42.90
N ALA A 9 8.63 -4.28 -43.59
CA ALA A 9 7.91 -5.46 -43.12
C ALA A 9 8.58 -6.01 -41.85
N LEU A 10 7.86 -6.01 -40.72
CA LEU A 10 8.37 -6.42 -39.41
C LEU A 10 8.09 -7.90 -39.08
N GLY A 11 7.67 -8.69 -40.08
CA GLY A 11 7.39 -10.12 -39.98
C GLY A 11 6.34 -10.58 -40.99
N GLU A 12 6.26 -11.87 -41.29
CA GLU A 12 5.34 -12.43 -42.30
C GLU A 12 3.84 -12.22 -41.96
N SER A 13 3.51 -11.90 -40.71
CA SER A 13 2.14 -11.70 -40.22
C SER A 13 1.85 -10.30 -39.65
N VAL A 14 2.77 -9.33 -39.77
CA VAL A 14 2.59 -7.96 -39.23
C VAL A 14 2.15 -7.01 -40.34
N THR A 15 0.99 -6.40 -40.20
CA THR A 15 0.39 -5.50 -41.22
C THR A 15 0.53 -4.02 -40.89
N GLU A 16 0.76 -3.68 -39.62
CA GLU A 16 0.87 -2.31 -39.11
C GLU A 16 1.76 -2.27 -37.85
N GLY A 17 2.28 -1.09 -37.50
CA GLY A 17 3.08 -0.86 -36.31
C GLY A 17 2.84 0.52 -35.73
N THR A 18 2.90 0.66 -34.40
CA THR A 18 2.71 1.94 -33.70
C THR A 18 4.05 2.54 -33.32
N VAL A 19 4.29 3.79 -33.68
CA VAL A 19 5.51 4.51 -33.32
C VAL A 19 5.50 4.79 -31.82
N THR A 20 6.36 4.15 -31.04
CA THR A 20 6.42 4.35 -29.58
C THR A 20 7.30 5.53 -29.20
N ARG A 21 8.35 5.78 -29.99
CA ARG A 21 9.33 6.84 -29.70
C ARG A 21 10.16 7.20 -30.91
N TRP A 22 10.37 8.50 -31.14
CA TRP A 22 11.38 9.00 -32.06
C TRP A 22 12.73 9.15 -31.34
N LEU A 23 13.78 8.60 -31.96
CA LEU A 23 15.16 8.72 -31.49
C LEU A 23 15.89 9.91 -32.14
N LYS A 24 15.32 10.44 -33.24
CA LYS A 24 15.83 11.57 -34.02
C LYS A 24 14.71 12.59 -34.30
N GLN A 25 15.06 13.86 -34.40
CA GLN A 25 14.13 14.98 -34.61
C GLN A 25 14.31 15.62 -36.00
N VAL A 26 13.33 16.43 -36.43
CA VAL A 26 13.45 17.23 -37.66
C VAL A 26 14.68 18.13 -37.55
N GLY A 27 15.53 18.10 -38.57
CA GLY A 27 16.82 18.79 -38.61
C GLY A 27 18.01 17.95 -38.14
N ASP A 28 17.80 16.77 -37.56
CA ASP A 28 18.90 15.87 -37.19
C ASP A 28 19.51 15.19 -38.41
N ARG A 29 20.83 15.04 -38.39
CA ARG A 29 21.57 14.23 -39.37
C ARG A 29 21.54 12.77 -38.94
N VAL A 30 21.27 11.88 -39.90
CA VAL A 30 21.25 10.43 -39.70
C VAL A 30 22.16 9.74 -40.71
N GLU A 31 22.89 8.73 -40.26
CA GLU A 31 23.70 7.85 -41.11
C GLU A 31 22.92 6.60 -41.55
N VAL A 32 23.41 5.92 -42.58
CA VAL A 32 22.83 4.62 -42.99
C VAL A 32 22.96 3.64 -41.82
N ASP A 33 21.91 2.87 -41.58
CA ASP A 33 21.77 1.89 -40.50
C ASP A 33 21.67 2.47 -39.07
N GLU A 34 21.59 3.80 -38.92
CA GLU A 34 21.40 4.44 -37.62
C GLU A 34 19.92 4.42 -37.19
N PRO A 35 19.59 4.10 -35.92
CA PRO A 35 18.20 3.97 -35.47
C PRO A 35 17.45 5.31 -35.46
N LEU A 36 16.28 5.33 -36.13
CA LEU A 36 15.44 6.52 -36.31
C LEU A 36 14.32 6.61 -35.27
N LEU A 37 13.61 5.50 -35.06
CA LEU A 37 12.45 5.39 -34.18
C LEU A 37 12.28 3.96 -33.68
N GLU A 38 11.56 3.82 -32.58
CA GLU A 38 11.06 2.55 -32.06
C GLU A 38 9.62 2.34 -32.53
N VAL A 39 9.33 1.13 -33.03
CA VAL A 39 7.99 0.72 -33.43
C VAL A 39 7.58 -0.51 -32.63
N SER A 40 6.40 -0.43 -32.01
CA SER A 40 5.77 -1.55 -31.31
C SER A 40 4.77 -2.25 -32.21
N THR A 41 4.84 -3.58 -32.22
CA THR A 41 3.89 -4.46 -32.90
C THR A 41 3.23 -5.38 -31.88
N ASP A 42 2.24 -6.16 -32.31
CA ASP A 42 1.55 -7.14 -31.45
C ASP A 42 2.45 -8.30 -30.96
N LYS A 43 3.70 -8.37 -31.42
CA LYS A 43 4.67 -9.43 -31.05
C LYS A 43 5.94 -8.91 -30.41
N VAL A 44 6.51 -7.81 -30.90
CA VAL A 44 7.82 -7.29 -30.45
C VAL A 44 7.94 -5.78 -30.70
N ASP A 45 8.76 -5.13 -29.88
CA ASP A 45 9.27 -3.78 -30.14
C ASP A 45 10.54 -3.88 -30.98
N THR A 46 10.66 -3.08 -32.04
CA THR A 46 11.79 -3.10 -32.96
C THR A 46 12.21 -1.68 -33.31
N GLU A 47 13.52 -1.43 -33.31
CA GLU A 47 14.10 -0.18 -33.79
C GLU A 47 14.17 -0.19 -35.33
N ILE A 48 13.72 0.89 -35.97
CA ILE A 48 13.78 1.06 -37.41
C ILE A 48 15.04 1.86 -37.77
N PRO A 49 16.04 1.26 -38.41
CA PRO A 49 17.23 1.98 -38.87
C PRO A 49 16.96 2.77 -40.16
N SER A 50 17.74 3.83 -40.38
CA SER A 50 17.66 4.61 -41.62
C SER A 50 18.27 3.86 -42.81
N PRO A 51 17.55 3.68 -43.94
CA PRO A 51 18.12 3.08 -45.14
C PRO A 51 19.05 4.03 -45.91
N VAL A 52 19.01 5.33 -45.61
CA VAL A 52 19.76 6.38 -46.31
C VAL A 52 20.37 7.39 -45.34
N ALA A 53 21.53 7.93 -45.68
CA ALA A 53 22.13 9.03 -44.93
C ALA A 53 21.60 10.38 -45.41
N GLY A 54 21.28 11.27 -44.49
CA GLY A 54 20.80 12.62 -44.82
C GLY A 54 20.33 13.40 -43.61
N VAL A 55 19.54 14.45 -43.85
CA VAL A 55 18.93 15.26 -42.79
C VAL A 55 17.42 15.02 -42.80
N ILE A 56 16.83 14.80 -41.62
CA ILE A 56 15.38 14.66 -41.48
C ILE A 56 14.72 16.00 -41.82
N GLU A 57 13.98 16.04 -42.92
CA GLU A 57 13.28 17.25 -43.38
C GLU A 57 11.86 17.35 -42.81
N GLU A 58 11.17 16.21 -42.64
CA GLU A 58 9.78 16.16 -42.23
C GLU A 58 9.44 14.78 -41.63
N ILE A 59 8.85 14.77 -40.43
CA ILE A 59 8.26 13.57 -39.81
C ILE A 59 6.79 13.51 -40.25
N LEU A 60 6.39 12.38 -40.84
CA LEU A 60 5.05 12.19 -41.42
C LEU A 60 4.10 11.41 -40.49
N VAL A 61 4.63 10.72 -39.49
CA VAL A 61 3.88 9.93 -38.50
C VAL A 61 4.39 10.29 -37.09
N ALA A 62 3.49 10.76 -36.23
CA ALA A 62 3.84 11.23 -34.88
C ALA A 62 4.12 10.08 -33.90
N GLU A 63 4.70 10.39 -32.74
CA GLU A 63 4.72 9.44 -31.61
C GLU A 63 3.29 9.07 -31.21
N ASP A 64 3.10 7.82 -30.82
CA ASP A 64 1.81 7.18 -30.50
C ASP A 64 0.84 7.00 -31.70
N GLU A 65 1.30 7.19 -32.94
CA GLU A 65 0.50 7.01 -34.17
C GLU A 65 0.82 5.67 -34.87
N THR A 66 -0.22 5.00 -35.40
CA THR A 66 -0.11 3.71 -36.10
C THR A 66 0.05 3.90 -37.61
N ALA A 67 1.03 3.20 -38.19
CA ALA A 67 1.31 3.21 -39.63
C ALA A 67 1.23 1.80 -40.23
N GLU A 68 0.67 1.68 -41.43
CA GLU A 68 0.65 0.42 -42.20
C GLU A 68 2.03 0.11 -42.79
N VAL A 69 2.36 -1.17 -42.96
CA VAL A 69 3.61 -1.58 -43.63
C VAL A 69 3.68 -0.98 -45.04
N GLY A 70 4.78 -0.28 -45.33
CA GLY A 70 4.99 0.44 -46.58
C GLY A 70 4.52 1.90 -46.57
N ALA A 71 3.87 2.38 -45.50
CA ALA A 71 3.53 3.79 -45.34
C ALA A 71 4.78 4.65 -45.07
N PRO A 72 4.86 5.89 -45.59
CA PRO A 72 6.00 6.77 -45.39
C PRO A 72 6.01 7.34 -43.96
N LEU A 73 7.11 7.14 -43.25
CA LEU A 73 7.30 7.58 -41.85
C LEU A 73 8.00 8.93 -41.76
N VAL A 74 9.03 9.14 -42.58
CA VAL A 74 9.89 10.33 -42.54
C VAL A 74 10.49 10.61 -43.91
N ARG A 75 10.73 11.89 -44.20
CA ARG A 75 11.44 12.33 -45.41
C ARG A 75 12.85 12.79 -45.05
N ILE A 76 13.84 12.23 -45.73
CA ILE A 76 15.26 12.50 -45.51
C ILE A 76 15.85 13.12 -46.78
N GLY A 77 16.44 14.31 -46.66
CA GLY A 77 17.02 15.05 -47.77
C GLY A 77 18.55 15.10 -47.77
N ASP A 78 19.12 15.44 -48.93
CA ASP A 78 20.56 15.69 -49.13
C ASP A 78 21.02 17.08 -48.66
N GLY A 79 20.15 17.84 -47.99
CA GLY A 79 20.46 19.14 -47.38
C GLY A 79 20.72 20.27 -48.37
N SER A 80 20.34 20.13 -49.65
CA SER A 80 20.68 21.08 -50.72
C SER A 80 19.60 22.13 -51.06
N GLY A 81 18.58 22.30 -50.21
CA GLY A 81 17.51 23.30 -50.39
C GLY A 81 17.44 24.34 -49.28
N GLY A 82 17.92 25.56 -49.52
CA GLY A 82 17.69 26.71 -48.63
C GLY A 82 17.72 28.02 -49.42
N GLY A 83 16.75 28.93 -49.33
CA GLY A 83 15.52 28.89 -48.56
C GLY A 83 14.62 30.10 -48.82
N SER A 84 13.51 30.14 -48.08
CA SER A 84 12.89 31.35 -47.53
C SER A 84 11.93 30.90 -46.42
N ALA A 85 12.39 30.95 -45.18
CA ALA A 85 11.48 31.08 -44.05
C ALA A 85 10.95 32.54 -44.02
N PRO A 86 9.81 32.77 -43.38
CA PRO A 86 9.85 33.71 -42.28
C PRO A 86 9.53 32.99 -40.97
N ALA A 87 10.44 33.14 -40.02
CA ALA A 87 10.38 32.69 -38.63
C ALA A 87 10.42 31.18 -38.39
N GLU A 88 11.18 30.64 -37.42
CA GLU A 88 12.46 31.03 -36.81
C GLU A 88 12.98 29.72 -36.17
N GLU A 89 13.60 28.85 -36.97
CA GLU A 89 14.09 27.53 -36.53
C GLU A 89 15.51 27.25 -37.06
N ALA A 90 16.26 26.51 -36.23
CA ALA A 90 17.72 26.40 -36.16
C ALA A 90 18.42 25.83 -37.41
N PRO A 91 19.75 26.03 -37.52
CA PRO A 91 20.57 24.92 -38.03
C PRO A 91 21.88 24.70 -37.26
N ALA A 92 22.25 23.42 -37.15
CA ALA A 92 23.54 22.96 -36.65
C ALA A 92 24.65 23.05 -37.73
N ALA A 93 25.88 23.05 -37.24
CA ALA A 93 27.14 23.24 -37.95
C ALA A 93 27.62 22.03 -38.78
N ALA A 94 28.53 22.27 -39.73
CA ALA A 94 29.54 21.32 -40.25
C ALA A 94 30.63 22.09 -41.06
N PRO A 95 31.82 21.55 -41.46
CA PRO A 95 32.20 20.12 -41.47
C PRO A 95 33.69 19.72 -41.18
N ALA A 96 33.86 18.39 -40.99
CA ALA A 96 34.89 17.43 -41.45
C ALA A 96 36.39 17.47 -41.06
N GLN A 97 36.92 16.28 -40.64
CA GLN A 97 38.09 15.53 -41.21
C GLN A 97 38.34 14.23 -40.37
N GLU A 98 38.33 13.00 -40.88
CA GLU A 98 39.35 12.17 -41.61
C GLU A 98 39.59 10.82 -40.87
N ALA A 99 39.84 9.72 -41.61
CA ALA A 99 40.08 8.33 -41.15
C ALA A 99 41.59 8.04 -40.91
N PRO A 100 42.10 6.85 -40.43
CA PRO A 100 41.88 5.50 -41.01
C PRO A 100 41.94 4.23 -40.07
N ALA A 101 41.48 3.08 -40.64
CA ALA A 101 41.84 1.62 -40.57
C ALA A 101 42.57 1.00 -39.32
N GLN A 102 42.53 -0.29 -38.92
CA GLN A 102 42.13 -1.62 -39.45
C GLN A 102 42.29 -2.69 -38.32
N GLU A 103 41.55 -3.83 -38.34
CA GLU A 103 41.97 -5.24 -38.10
C GLU A 103 40.88 -6.18 -37.49
N ALA A 104 40.85 -7.42 -38.00
CA ALA A 104 39.97 -8.57 -37.69
C ALA A 104 40.56 -9.44 -36.52
N PRO A 105 40.04 -10.62 -36.05
CA PRO A 105 39.20 -11.63 -36.76
C PRO A 105 38.19 -12.51 -35.95
N ALA A 106 37.38 -13.26 -36.71
CA ALA A 106 36.94 -14.68 -36.63
C ALA A 106 36.22 -15.34 -35.40
N GLU A 107 34.94 -15.69 -35.66
CA GLU A 107 34.19 -16.98 -35.49
C GLU A 107 34.77 -18.20 -34.74
N ALA A 108 33.97 -18.81 -33.83
CA ALA A 108 33.73 -20.28 -33.70
C ALA A 108 32.67 -20.65 -32.64
N ALA A 109 32.02 -21.80 -32.85
CA ALA A 109 30.81 -22.38 -32.23
C ALA A 109 31.03 -23.15 -30.87
N PRO A 110 29.98 -23.74 -30.25
CA PRO A 110 29.81 -23.92 -28.78
C PRO A 110 30.14 -25.33 -28.19
N ALA A 111 30.16 -25.46 -26.85
CA ALA A 111 30.23 -26.75 -26.16
C ALA A 111 29.62 -26.80 -24.72
N GLN A 112 28.62 -27.69 -24.56
CA GLN A 112 28.39 -28.75 -23.54
C GLN A 112 28.27 -28.52 -22.00
N GLU A 113 27.30 -29.25 -21.44
CA GLU A 113 26.92 -29.45 -20.02
C GLU A 113 27.70 -30.54 -19.24
N ALA A 114 27.58 -30.45 -17.89
CA ALA A 114 27.59 -31.49 -16.82
C ALA A 114 28.84 -31.57 -15.89
N PRO A 115 28.75 -32.10 -14.63
CA PRO A 115 27.69 -32.06 -13.59
C PRO A 115 28.21 -31.76 -12.15
N ALA A 116 27.30 -31.78 -11.17
CA ALA A 116 27.45 -31.50 -9.72
C ALA A 116 28.21 -32.55 -8.86
N GLN A 117 28.71 -32.12 -7.68
CA GLN A 117 29.22 -32.95 -6.57
C GLN A 117 28.84 -32.38 -5.18
N GLU A 118 28.57 -33.27 -4.21
CA GLU A 118 28.15 -33.02 -2.81
C GLU A 118 29.25 -33.29 -1.75
N ALA A 119 29.16 -32.54 -0.61
CA ALA A 119 29.52 -32.83 0.81
C ALA A 119 31.02 -32.89 1.25
N PRO A 120 31.42 -32.57 2.52
CA PRO A 120 30.70 -32.79 3.80
C PRO A 120 30.87 -31.71 4.93
N ALA A 121 30.21 -31.95 6.08
CA ALA A 121 30.23 -31.14 7.31
C ALA A 121 31.25 -31.65 8.37
N GLN A 122 31.82 -30.75 9.22
CA GLN A 122 32.26 -31.07 10.61
C GLN A 122 32.59 -29.86 11.53
N GLU A 123 32.03 -29.93 12.75
CA GLU A 123 32.36 -29.46 14.13
C GLU A 123 33.26 -28.23 14.48
N ALA A 124 32.84 -27.56 15.56
CA ALA A 124 33.38 -26.33 16.17
C ALA A 124 34.53 -26.52 17.21
N PRO A 125 35.27 -25.43 17.51
CA PRO A 125 35.58 -25.07 18.91
C PRO A 125 35.40 -23.56 19.23
N ALA A 126 35.48 -23.22 20.51
CA ALA A 126 34.98 -21.99 21.14
C ALA A 126 35.98 -20.81 21.27
N ALA A 127 35.38 -19.61 21.30
CA ALA A 127 35.72 -18.41 22.09
C ALA A 127 37.03 -17.65 21.80
N GLY A 128 36.96 -16.82 20.75
CA GLY A 128 37.50 -15.46 20.70
C GLY A 128 36.54 -14.66 19.82
N GLY A 129 35.85 -13.67 20.36
CA GLY A 129 34.86 -12.89 19.59
C GLY A 129 35.58 -12.00 18.59
N GLU A 130 35.93 -12.55 17.43
CA GLU A 130 36.39 -11.78 16.28
C GLU A 130 35.18 -11.08 15.66
N SER A 131 35.18 -9.75 15.73
CA SER A 131 34.26 -8.88 15.00
C SER A 131 34.90 -8.47 13.69
N HIS A 132 34.23 -8.71 12.57
CA HIS A 132 34.65 -8.38 11.22
C HIS A 132 33.79 -7.23 10.68
N GLU A 133 34.44 -6.19 10.17
CA GLU A 133 33.78 -5.03 9.59
C GLU A 133 33.49 -5.30 8.10
N VAL A 134 32.23 -5.22 7.70
CA VAL A 134 31.78 -5.32 6.30
C VAL A 134 31.85 -3.93 5.70
N THR A 135 32.64 -3.76 4.65
CA THR A 135 32.82 -2.47 3.96
C THR A 135 32.18 -2.48 2.58
N LEU A 136 31.84 -1.30 2.06
CA LEU A 136 31.36 -1.17 0.68
C LEU A 136 32.51 -1.43 -0.30
N PRO A 137 32.50 -2.50 -1.11
CA PRO A 137 33.55 -2.77 -2.09
C PRO A 137 33.48 -1.78 -3.27
N ALA A 138 34.55 -1.69 -4.04
CA ALA A 138 34.54 -0.92 -5.28
C ALA A 138 33.67 -1.62 -6.33
N LEU A 139 32.54 -0.99 -6.70
CA LEU A 139 31.53 -1.55 -7.62
C LEU A 139 31.76 -1.15 -9.09
N GLY A 140 33.01 -0.79 -9.45
CA GLY A 140 33.42 -0.41 -10.81
C GLY A 140 34.42 0.75 -10.83
N GLU A 141 35.17 0.90 -11.93
CA GLU A 141 36.26 1.89 -12.03
C GLU A 141 35.81 3.36 -11.95
N SER A 142 34.51 3.64 -12.07
CA SER A 142 33.93 4.99 -12.02
C SER A 142 32.90 5.22 -10.90
N VAL A 143 32.71 4.27 -9.96
CA VAL A 143 31.71 4.38 -8.88
C VAL A 143 32.39 4.74 -7.57
N THR A 144 32.09 5.92 -7.00
CA THR A 144 32.73 6.43 -5.78
C THR A 144 31.87 6.32 -4.53
N GLU A 145 30.56 6.12 -4.67
CA GLU A 145 29.58 6.00 -3.58
C GLU A 145 28.40 5.13 -4.01
N GLY A 146 27.68 4.56 -3.05
CA GLY A 146 26.48 3.76 -3.28
C GLY A 146 25.45 3.98 -2.18
N THR A 147 24.16 3.90 -2.52
CA THR A 147 23.07 4.08 -1.54
C THR A 147 22.51 2.73 -1.14
N VAL A 148 22.44 2.46 0.16
CA VAL A 148 21.85 1.21 0.69
C VAL A 148 20.35 1.25 0.44
N THR A 149 19.84 0.45 -0.49
CA THR A 149 18.41 0.41 -0.80
C THR A 149 17.64 -0.49 0.15
N ARG A 150 18.30 -1.54 0.65
CA ARG A 150 17.64 -2.54 1.50
C ARG A 150 18.62 -3.41 2.26
N TRP A 151 18.35 -3.65 3.55
CA TRP A 151 18.99 -4.71 4.32
C TRP A 151 18.21 -6.01 4.17
N LEU A 152 18.92 -7.09 3.80
CA LEU A 152 18.36 -8.44 3.69
C LEU A 152 18.45 -9.21 5.02
N LYS A 153 19.26 -8.71 5.97
CA LYS A 153 19.51 -9.28 7.30
C LYS A 153 19.41 -8.20 8.38
N ALA A 154 18.79 -8.53 9.52
CA ALA A 154 18.62 -7.63 10.65
C ALA A 154 19.69 -7.85 11.74
N VAL A 155 19.91 -6.85 12.60
CA VAL A 155 20.81 -6.99 13.76
C VAL A 155 20.30 -8.12 14.66
N GLY A 156 21.17 -9.12 14.88
CA GLY A 156 20.88 -10.35 15.59
C GLY A 156 20.70 -11.58 14.69
N ASP A 157 20.61 -11.40 13.37
CA ASP A 157 20.46 -12.52 12.43
C ASP A 157 21.81 -13.19 12.13
N SER A 158 21.77 -14.53 11.98
CA SER A 158 22.93 -15.31 11.52
C SER A 158 23.06 -15.27 10.00
N VAL A 159 24.30 -15.15 9.53
CA VAL A 159 24.68 -15.03 8.12
C VAL A 159 25.84 -15.97 7.82
N GLU A 160 25.80 -16.66 6.69
CA GLU A 160 26.89 -17.51 6.20
C GLU A 160 27.84 -16.74 5.28
N VAL A 161 29.03 -17.28 5.02
CA VAL A 161 29.97 -16.71 4.03
C VAL A 161 29.30 -16.68 2.65
N ASP A 162 29.49 -15.59 1.91
CA ASP A 162 28.93 -15.32 0.58
C ASP A 162 27.39 -15.18 0.53
N GLU A 163 26.72 -15.16 1.68
CA GLU A 163 25.27 -14.92 1.74
C GLU A 163 24.95 -13.41 1.59
N PRO A 164 23.96 -13.01 0.76
CA PRO A 164 23.65 -11.61 0.51
C PRO A 164 23.13 -10.90 1.78
N LEU A 165 23.78 -9.78 2.14
CA LEU A 165 23.50 -9.02 3.37
C LEU A 165 22.63 -7.79 3.12
N LEU A 166 22.91 -7.06 2.06
CA LEU A 166 22.22 -5.83 1.69
C LEU A 166 22.30 -5.59 0.18
N GLU A 167 21.37 -4.79 -0.32
CA GLU A 167 21.33 -4.28 -1.69
C GLU A 167 21.85 -2.84 -1.69
N VAL A 168 22.72 -2.52 -2.65
CA VAL A 168 23.24 -1.18 -2.86
C VAL A 168 22.95 -0.74 -4.29
N SER A 169 22.32 0.42 -4.42
CA SER A 169 22.06 1.06 -5.70
C SER A 169 23.14 2.07 -6.04
N THR A 170 23.64 1.97 -7.27
CA THR A 170 24.57 2.92 -7.86
C THR A 170 23.93 3.57 -9.08
N ASP A 171 24.54 4.61 -9.63
CA ASP A 171 24.02 5.34 -10.79
C ASP A 171 23.91 4.50 -12.08
N LYS A 172 24.44 3.27 -12.08
CA LYS A 172 24.43 2.35 -13.22
C LYS A 172 23.69 1.05 -12.98
N VAL A 173 23.86 0.41 -11.83
CA VAL A 173 23.29 -0.93 -11.54
C VAL A 173 23.06 -1.12 -10.03
N ASP A 174 22.03 -1.89 -9.67
CA ASP A 174 21.81 -2.38 -8.31
C ASP A 174 22.64 -3.65 -8.07
N THR A 175 23.42 -3.70 -7.01
CA THR A 175 24.31 -4.84 -6.69
C THR A 175 24.10 -5.32 -5.25
N GLU A 176 24.03 -6.63 -5.06
CA GLU A 176 23.98 -7.26 -3.74
C GLU A 176 25.39 -7.36 -3.14
N ILE A 177 25.54 -6.96 -1.87
CA ILE A 177 26.79 -7.09 -1.12
C ILE A 177 26.71 -8.36 -0.27
N PRO A 178 27.51 -9.40 -0.57
CA PRO A 178 27.53 -10.63 0.21
C PRO A 178 28.36 -10.51 1.50
N SER A 179 28.11 -11.41 2.45
CA SER A 179 28.86 -11.47 3.70
C SER A 179 30.26 -12.03 3.50
N PRO A 180 31.33 -11.33 3.89
CA PRO A 180 32.70 -11.85 3.77
C PRO A 180 33.02 -12.95 4.79
N VAL A 181 32.24 -13.09 5.87
CA VAL A 181 32.44 -14.07 6.93
C VAL A 181 31.11 -14.64 7.45
N ALA A 182 31.11 -15.87 7.97
CA ALA A 182 29.97 -16.41 8.69
C ALA A 182 29.93 -15.86 10.13
N GLY A 183 28.76 -15.44 10.61
CA GLY A 183 28.61 -14.90 11.96
C GLY A 183 27.21 -14.33 12.22
N THR A 184 27.07 -13.52 13.28
CA THR A 184 25.83 -12.80 13.58
C THR A 184 26.01 -11.32 13.26
N LEU A 185 25.02 -10.70 12.60
CA LEU A 185 25.03 -9.25 12.35
C LEU A 185 24.86 -8.51 13.68
N GLN A 186 25.89 -7.85 14.17
CA GLN A 186 25.90 -7.24 15.51
C GLN A 186 25.48 -5.77 15.49
N GLU A 187 25.81 -5.04 14.44
CA GLU A 187 25.55 -3.61 14.34
C GLU A 187 25.46 -3.21 12.87
N ILE A 188 24.45 -2.43 12.51
CA ILE A 188 24.32 -1.75 11.22
C ILE A 188 24.77 -0.30 11.42
N ARG A 189 25.76 0.15 10.65
CA ARG A 189 26.32 1.51 10.74
C ARG A 189 25.79 2.45 9.67
N VAL A 190 25.29 1.92 8.56
CA VAL A 190 24.65 2.68 7.47
C VAL A 190 23.24 2.15 7.28
N ASN A 191 22.24 2.99 7.50
CA ASN A 191 20.84 2.59 7.45
C ASN A 191 20.32 2.50 6.00
N GLU A 192 19.13 1.93 5.83
CA GLU A 192 18.43 2.00 4.53
C GLU A 192 18.20 3.47 4.13
N ASP A 193 18.29 3.73 2.83
CA ASP A 193 18.24 5.04 2.18
C ASP A 193 19.42 5.98 2.50
N GLU A 194 20.49 5.47 3.11
CA GLU A 194 21.70 6.24 3.43
C GLU A 194 22.83 5.97 2.40
N THR A 195 23.52 7.03 1.98
CA THR A 195 24.62 6.95 0.99
C THR A 195 25.95 6.73 1.69
N ALA A 196 26.72 5.76 1.20
CA ALA A 196 28.00 5.33 1.73
C ALA A 196 29.11 5.43 0.67
N GLU A 197 30.27 5.97 1.04
CA GLU A 197 31.45 6.03 0.18
C GLU A 197 32.12 4.65 0.08
N VAL A 198 32.79 4.36 -1.05
CA VAL A 198 33.55 3.11 -1.23
C VAL A 198 34.62 2.98 -0.13
N GLY A 199 34.64 1.82 0.54
CA GLY A 199 35.51 1.53 1.67
C GLY A 199 34.94 1.90 3.05
N SER A 200 33.77 2.54 3.12
CA SER A 200 33.09 2.80 4.39
C SER A 200 32.51 1.52 5.01
N VAL A 201 32.49 1.45 6.34
CA VAL A 201 31.98 0.30 7.10
C VAL A 201 30.47 0.36 7.17
N LEU A 202 29.81 -0.62 6.56
CA LEU A 202 28.35 -0.74 6.47
C LEU A 202 27.77 -1.44 7.71
N ALA A 203 28.43 -2.51 8.18
CA ALA A 203 28.01 -3.27 9.35
C ALA A 203 29.15 -4.05 10.00
N VAL A 204 28.91 -4.57 11.21
CA VAL A 204 29.85 -5.42 11.95
C VAL A 204 29.23 -6.79 12.19
N ILE A 205 29.97 -7.84 11.82
CA ILE A 205 29.58 -9.25 12.01
C ILE A 205 30.51 -9.87 13.03
N GLY A 206 29.98 -10.59 14.03
CA GLY A 206 30.83 -11.23 15.03
C GLY A 206 30.34 -12.61 15.45
N SER A 207 31.28 -13.42 15.94
CA SER A 207 31.04 -14.76 16.46
C SER A 207 30.61 -14.72 17.94
N GLY A 208 29.42 -14.14 18.20
CA GLY A 208 28.85 -14.09 19.55
C GLY A 208 27.53 -13.33 19.62
N ALA A 209 26.62 -13.80 20.48
CA ALA A 209 25.32 -13.17 20.74
C ALA A 209 25.50 -11.70 21.19
N PRO A 210 24.67 -10.77 20.70
CA PRO A 210 24.87 -9.34 20.91
C PRO A 210 24.89 -9.02 22.42
N ALA A 211 25.98 -8.39 22.86
CA ALA A 211 26.09 -7.85 24.21
C ALA A 211 25.07 -6.73 24.39
N ALA A 212 24.12 -6.91 25.31
CA ALA A 212 23.11 -5.92 25.64
C ALA A 212 23.75 -4.56 25.99
N ALA A 213 23.43 -3.53 25.22
CA ALA A 213 23.82 -2.16 25.50
C ALA A 213 23.22 -1.72 26.84
N ALA A 214 24.10 -1.45 27.81
CA ALA A 214 23.75 -0.85 29.09
C ALA A 214 23.39 0.63 28.88
N PRO A 215 22.25 1.12 29.41
CA PRO A 215 21.93 2.55 29.39
C PRO A 215 22.89 3.32 30.29
N GLN A 216 23.49 4.39 29.75
CA GLN A 216 24.30 5.33 30.53
C GLN A 216 23.44 6.09 31.57
N PRO A 217 23.98 6.42 32.75
CA PRO A 217 23.20 6.94 33.87
C PRO A 217 22.93 8.44 33.72
N GLN A 218 21.65 8.83 33.76
CA GLN A 218 21.23 10.18 34.11
C GLN A 218 20.91 10.22 35.60
N ALA A 219 21.59 11.11 36.33
CA ALA A 219 21.51 11.22 37.78
C ALA A 219 20.09 11.56 38.28
N ALA A 220 19.60 10.79 39.24
CA ALA A 220 18.43 11.11 40.05
C ALA A 220 18.86 11.54 41.47
N PRO A 221 18.27 12.59 42.07
CA PRO A 221 18.43 12.90 43.47
C PRO A 221 17.72 11.86 44.38
N ALA A 222 18.32 11.65 45.55
CA ALA A 222 18.02 10.59 46.51
C ALA A 222 16.56 10.51 47.00
N ALA A 223 16.08 9.27 47.12
CA ALA A 223 14.93 8.91 47.95
C ALA A 223 15.40 8.53 49.35
N GLN A 224 14.72 9.05 50.37
CA GLN A 224 14.89 8.68 51.77
C GLN A 224 13.75 7.73 52.17
N GLU A 225 14.15 6.62 52.78
CA GLU A 225 13.36 5.45 53.15
C GLU A 225 12.57 5.68 54.46
N ALA A 226 11.34 5.15 54.55
CA ALA A 226 10.63 5.00 55.83
C ALA A 226 9.79 3.71 55.84
N ALA A 227 10.04 2.88 56.85
CA ALA A 227 9.42 1.60 57.15
C ALA A 227 8.03 1.73 57.80
N PRO A 228 7.18 0.67 57.81
CA PRO A 228 5.83 0.72 58.36
C PRO A 228 5.78 0.35 59.85
N ALA A 229 4.82 0.91 60.59
CA ALA A 229 4.51 0.52 61.97
C ALA A 229 3.00 0.38 62.21
N ALA A 230 2.68 -0.53 63.13
CA ALA A 230 1.39 -1.17 63.42
C ALA A 230 0.35 -0.30 64.17
N GLY A 231 -0.88 -0.80 64.23
CA GLY A 231 -2.06 -0.17 64.82
C GLY A 231 -2.07 -0.06 66.36
N SER A 232 -3.01 0.76 66.87
CA SER A 232 -3.37 0.81 68.30
C SER A 232 -4.79 1.33 68.51
N GLU A 233 -5.42 0.81 69.56
CA GLU A 233 -6.80 1.03 70.01
C GLU A 233 -7.10 2.42 70.59
N SER A 234 -8.41 2.71 70.63
CA SER A 234 -9.12 3.91 71.09
C SER A 234 -8.63 4.53 72.41
N GLY A 235 -8.25 5.81 72.35
CA GLY A 235 -7.86 6.63 73.50
C GLY A 235 -9.03 7.16 74.34
N TYR A 236 -8.82 7.26 75.65
CA TYR A 236 -9.76 7.75 76.67
C TYR A 236 -10.26 9.18 76.39
N VAL A 237 -11.59 9.38 76.41
CA VAL A 237 -12.27 10.65 76.08
C VAL A 237 -12.98 11.22 77.30
N THR A 238 -12.72 12.49 77.62
CA THR A 238 -13.34 13.16 78.77
C THR A 238 -14.84 13.43 78.58
N PRO A 239 -15.67 13.41 79.65
CA PRO A 239 -17.13 13.56 79.55
C PRO A 239 -17.60 14.83 78.84
N LEU A 240 -16.83 15.92 78.93
CA LEU A 240 -17.11 17.18 78.25
C LEU A 240 -17.00 17.04 76.73
N VAL A 241 -15.99 16.32 76.23
CA VAL A 241 -15.76 16.07 74.80
C VAL A 241 -16.84 15.14 74.25
N ARG A 242 -17.27 14.13 75.02
CA ARG A 242 -18.39 13.26 74.65
C ARG A 242 -19.72 14.01 74.57
N LYS A 243 -19.99 14.91 75.52
CA LYS A 243 -21.19 15.76 75.51
C LYS A 243 -21.19 16.71 74.32
N LEU A 244 -20.05 17.33 74.01
CA LEU A 244 -19.91 18.23 72.87
C LEU A 244 -20.08 17.49 71.53
N ALA A 245 -19.51 16.29 71.40
CA ALA A 245 -19.61 15.47 70.21
C ALA A 245 -21.05 15.03 69.94
N ASN A 246 -21.79 14.62 70.98
CA ASN A 246 -23.21 14.30 70.86
C ASN A 246 -24.07 15.52 70.51
N GLN A 247 -23.76 16.70 71.04
CA GLN A 247 -24.50 17.94 70.71
C GLN A 247 -24.30 18.37 69.25
N HIS A 248 -23.11 18.13 68.68
CA HIS A 248 -22.80 18.47 67.29
C HIS A 248 -22.92 17.27 66.33
N GLY A 249 -23.37 16.11 66.81
CA GLY A 249 -23.55 14.90 66.01
C GLY A 249 -22.26 14.37 65.37
N VAL A 250 -21.12 14.53 66.04
CA VAL A 250 -19.81 14.09 65.56
C VAL A 250 -19.44 12.75 66.19
N ASP A 251 -19.05 11.76 65.38
CA ASP A 251 -18.61 10.46 65.87
C ASP A 251 -17.16 10.52 66.36
N ILE A 252 -16.98 10.30 67.65
CA ILE A 252 -15.69 10.38 68.35
C ILE A 252 -14.72 9.28 67.88
N SER A 253 -15.24 8.12 67.46
CA SER A 253 -14.40 7.01 66.97
C SER A 253 -13.70 7.33 65.64
N SER A 254 -14.22 8.30 64.90
CA SER A 254 -13.66 8.77 63.63
C SER A 254 -12.65 9.92 63.78
N LEU A 255 -12.46 10.42 65.01
CA LEU A 255 -11.60 11.56 65.28
C LEU A 255 -10.21 11.12 65.76
N SER A 256 -9.18 11.67 65.12
CA SER A 256 -7.82 11.60 65.64
C SER A 256 -7.57 12.79 66.56
N GLY A 257 -7.25 12.53 67.82
CA GLY A 257 -7.10 13.56 68.85
C GLY A 257 -5.75 14.25 68.82
N THR A 258 -5.74 15.58 68.87
CA THR A 258 -4.50 16.40 68.82
C THR A 258 -3.85 16.61 70.19
N GLY A 259 -4.47 16.13 71.27
CA GLY A 259 -3.95 16.26 72.62
C GLY A 259 -2.80 15.31 72.94
N VAL A 260 -1.93 15.73 73.87
CA VAL A 260 -0.80 14.91 74.37
C VAL A 260 -1.25 13.49 74.70
N GLY A 261 -0.65 12.51 74.00
CA GLY A 261 -1.00 11.09 74.07
C GLY A 261 -2.17 10.66 73.17
N GLY A 262 -2.48 11.38 72.08
CA GLY A 262 -3.55 11.04 71.13
C GLY A 262 -4.97 11.33 71.64
N ARG A 263 -5.10 12.19 72.66
CA ARG A 263 -6.40 12.47 73.30
C ARG A 263 -7.22 13.48 72.51
N ILE A 264 -8.49 13.19 72.31
CA ILE A 264 -9.44 14.06 71.61
C ILE A 264 -9.80 15.24 72.52
N ARG A 265 -9.54 16.46 72.04
CA ARG A 265 -9.80 17.71 72.74
C ARG A 265 -11.11 18.34 72.25
N LYS A 266 -11.59 19.34 73.01
CA LYS A 266 -12.76 20.15 72.65
C LYS A 266 -12.61 20.77 71.25
N GLN A 267 -11.41 21.22 70.90
CA GLN A 267 -11.09 21.84 69.61
C GLN A 267 -11.26 20.84 68.46
N ASP A 268 -10.89 19.57 68.65
CA ASP A 268 -11.01 18.54 67.61
C ASP A 268 -12.47 18.25 67.26
N VAL A 269 -13.34 18.24 68.27
CA VAL A 269 -14.79 18.06 68.08
C VAL A 269 -15.44 19.29 67.45
N ILE A 270 -15.01 20.50 67.81
CA ILE A 270 -15.51 21.74 67.20
C ILE A 270 -15.07 21.83 65.74
N ALA A 271 -13.81 21.52 65.44
CA ALA A 271 -13.31 21.51 64.07
C ALA A 271 -14.04 20.47 63.19
N ALA A 272 -14.31 19.28 63.73
CA ALA A 272 -15.09 18.27 63.04
C ALA A 272 -16.58 18.65 62.88
N ALA A 273 -17.14 19.35 63.86
CA ALA A 273 -18.50 19.89 63.79
C ALA A 273 -18.61 21.02 62.75
N GLU A 274 -17.62 21.91 62.67
CA GLU A 274 -17.53 22.98 61.67
C GLU A 274 -17.31 22.42 60.26
N ALA A 275 -16.48 21.38 60.12
CA ALA A 275 -16.32 20.65 58.86
C ALA A 275 -17.62 19.97 58.40
N LYS A 276 -18.47 19.55 59.34
CA LYS A 276 -19.80 18.97 59.06
C LYS A 276 -20.88 20.04 58.82
N ALA A 277 -20.73 21.23 59.39
CA ALA A 277 -21.66 22.36 59.28
C ALA A 277 -21.34 23.31 58.11
N ALA A 278 -20.19 23.12 57.44
CA ALA A 278 -19.94 23.75 56.15
C ALA A 278 -21.02 23.27 55.16
N PRO A 279 -21.80 24.18 54.55
CA PRO A 279 -22.79 23.78 53.56
C PRO A 279 -22.06 23.02 52.46
N ALA A 280 -22.55 21.82 52.14
CA ALA A 280 -22.14 21.09 50.95
C ALA A 280 -22.38 22.01 49.76
N ALA A 281 -21.33 22.71 49.34
CA ALA A 281 -21.28 23.31 48.04
C ALA A 281 -21.64 22.19 47.07
N ALA A 282 -22.68 22.41 46.26
CA ALA A 282 -22.92 21.60 45.08
C ALA A 282 -21.56 21.33 44.43
N PRO A 283 -21.20 20.08 44.09
CA PRO A 283 -19.86 19.76 43.66
C PRO A 283 -19.53 20.71 42.52
N ALA A 284 -18.68 21.71 42.81
CA ALA A 284 -17.94 22.39 41.79
C ALA A 284 -17.26 21.24 41.08
N ALA A 285 -17.63 21.01 39.82
CA ALA A 285 -17.07 19.95 39.02
C ALA A 285 -15.58 19.93 39.32
N ALA A 286 -15.10 18.82 39.91
CA ALA A 286 -13.68 18.61 40.06
C ALA A 286 -13.08 19.00 38.70
N PRO A 287 -12.07 19.88 38.64
CA PRO A 287 -11.49 20.28 37.37
C PRO A 287 -11.21 18.96 36.66
N ALA A 288 -11.94 18.74 35.57
CA ALA A 288 -11.92 17.48 34.85
C ALA A 288 -10.44 17.15 34.73
N ALA A 289 -10.03 15.99 35.27
CA ALA A 289 -8.65 15.55 35.16
C ALA A 289 -8.29 15.79 33.70
N SER A 290 -7.40 16.77 33.49
CA SER A 290 -7.17 17.32 32.17
C SER A 290 -6.87 16.13 31.30
N ALA A 291 -7.80 15.82 30.38
CA ALA A 291 -7.59 14.75 29.42
C ALA A 291 -6.16 14.95 28.90
N PRO A 292 -5.32 13.90 28.85
CA PRO A 292 -3.94 14.04 28.40
C PRO A 292 -3.99 14.90 27.15
N ALA A 293 -3.38 16.08 27.22
CA ALA A 293 -3.42 17.02 26.11
C ALA A 293 -2.98 16.20 24.90
N ALA A 294 -3.89 16.02 23.93
CA ALA A 294 -3.60 15.22 22.76
C ALA A 294 -2.27 15.76 22.22
N SER A 295 -1.21 14.96 22.30
CA SER A 295 0.10 15.37 21.83
C SER A 295 -0.12 15.79 20.38
N GLY A 296 0.00 17.08 20.11
CA GLY A 296 -0.32 17.62 18.79
C GLY A 296 0.43 16.80 17.77
N ALA A 297 -0.29 16.12 16.88
CA ALA A 297 0.33 15.28 15.87
C ALA A 297 1.38 16.12 15.14
N ALA A 298 2.62 15.64 15.13
CA ALA A 298 3.71 16.38 14.52
C ALA A 298 3.36 16.65 13.05
N ALA A 299 3.60 17.88 12.59
CA ALA A 299 3.37 18.22 11.20
C ALA A 299 4.27 17.36 10.31
N SER A 300 3.70 16.81 9.24
CA SER A 300 4.47 16.04 8.25
C SER A 300 5.62 16.88 7.68
N SER A 301 6.77 16.23 7.50
CA SER A 301 7.95 16.80 6.83
C SER A 301 7.70 17.19 5.37
N LEU A 302 6.62 16.70 4.75
CA LEU A 302 6.22 17.06 3.39
C LEU A 302 5.66 18.48 3.28
N ARG A 303 5.30 19.13 4.40
CA ARG A 303 4.70 20.46 4.36
C ARG A 303 5.69 21.49 3.80
N GLY A 304 5.35 22.09 2.66
CA GLY A 304 6.14 23.14 2.02
C GLY A 304 7.23 22.64 1.08
N THR A 305 7.30 21.33 0.81
CA THR A 305 8.24 20.75 -0.15
C THR A 305 7.58 20.58 -1.52
N THR A 306 8.41 20.45 -2.58
CA THR A 306 7.99 20.03 -3.91
C THR A 306 8.83 18.82 -4.30
N GLN A 307 8.19 17.77 -4.78
CA GLN A 307 8.85 16.52 -5.17
C GLN A 307 8.35 16.08 -6.54
N LYS A 308 9.21 15.44 -7.32
CA LYS A 308 8.81 14.83 -8.59
C LYS A 308 7.88 13.65 -8.28
N ALA A 309 6.72 13.61 -8.95
CA ALA A 309 5.79 12.50 -8.76
C ALA A 309 6.45 11.17 -9.22
N PRO A 310 6.42 10.11 -8.39
CA PRO A 310 6.89 8.79 -8.80
C PRO A 310 6.14 8.29 -10.04
N ARG A 311 6.80 7.46 -10.87
CA ARG A 311 6.21 6.95 -12.13
C ARG A 311 4.85 6.28 -11.92
N ILE A 312 4.71 5.46 -10.88
CA ILE A 312 3.44 4.81 -10.52
C ILE A 312 2.31 5.84 -10.30
N ARG A 313 2.60 6.96 -9.64
CA ARG A 313 1.62 8.02 -9.38
C ARG A 313 1.22 8.74 -10.67
N GLN A 314 2.16 8.95 -11.58
CA GLN A 314 1.87 9.55 -12.89
C GLN A 314 0.96 8.65 -13.73
N VAL A 315 1.22 7.33 -13.75
CA VAL A 315 0.39 6.35 -14.47
C VAL A 315 -1.03 6.29 -13.89
N ILE A 316 -1.16 6.23 -12.55
CA ILE A 316 -2.46 6.26 -11.89
C ILE A 316 -3.22 7.55 -12.25
N ALA A 317 -2.57 8.71 -12.18
CA ALA A 317 -3.22 9.99 -12.48
C ALA A 317 -3.74 10.03 -13.93
N ARG A 318 -2.97 9.51 -14.89
CA ARG A 318 -3.40 9.40 -16.28
C ARG A 318 -4.60 8.46 -16.43
N ARG A 319 -4.52 7.22 -15.91
CA ARG A 319 -5.60 6.22 -16.01
C ARG A 319 -6.91 6.66 -15.35
N MET A 320 -6.84 7.34 -14.21
CA MET A 320 -8.04 7.85 -13.53
C MET A 320 -8.73 8.96 -14.32
N ARG A 321 -7.95 9.83 -15.00
CA ARG A 321 -8.51 10.83 -15.89
C ARG A 321 -9.11 10.19 -17.16
N GLU A 322 -8.39 9.26 -17.79
CA GLU A 322 -8.90 8.50 -18.95
C GLU A 322 -10.24 7.82 -18.61
N SER A 323 -10.37 7.22 -17.44
CA SER A 323 -11.64 6.60 -17.00
C SER A 323 -12.81 7.59 -16.88
N LEU A 324 -12.54 8.83 -16.44
CA LEU A 324 -13.56 9.88 -16.35
C LEU A 324 -13.90 10.51 -17.70
N GLU A 325 -12.93 10.55 -18.63
CA GLU A 325 -13.14 11.02 -20.00
C GLU A 325 -13.95 10.00 -20.82
N VAL A 326 -13.66 8.71 -20.63
CA VAL A 326 -14.32 7.60 -21.33
C VAL A 326 -15.71 7.31 -20.77
N SER A 327 -15.86 7.11 -19.46
CA SER A 327 -17.14 6.68 -18.88
C SER A 327 -18.02 7.83 -18.43
N THR A 328 -19.32 7.76 -18.73
CA THR A 328 -20.31 8.65 -18.14
C THR A 328 -20.72 8.11 -16.76
N GLN A 329 -19.92 8.41 -15.74
CA GLN A 329 -20.06 7.79 -14.42
C GLN A 329 -21.24 8.38 -13.62
N LEU A 330 -22.08 7.52 -13.07
CA LEU A 330 -23.12 7.86 -12.10
C LEU A 330 -23.00 6.94 -10.88
N THR A 331 -23.16 7.49 -9.67
CA THR A 331 -23.14 6.70 -8.44
C THR A 331 -24.53 6.60 -7.82
N GLN A 332 -24.95 5.38 -7.50
CA GLN A 332 -26.14 5.12 -6.69
C GLN A 332 -25.74 4.51 -5.35
N VAL A 333 -26.41 4.93 -4.28
CA VAL A 333 -26.09 4.51 -2.91
C VAL A 333 -27.31 3.82 -2.27
N HIS A 334 -27.10 2.68 -1.61
CA HIS A 334 -28.12 1.98 -0.84
C HIS A 334 -27.62 1.68 0.57
N GLU A 335 -28.50 1.82 1.57
CA GLU A 335 -28.25 1.33 2.94
C GLU A 335 -28.55 -0.17 3.04
N VAL A 336 -27.70 -0.90 3.76
CA VAL A 336 -27.80 -2.35 3.98
C VAL A 336 -27.65 -2.68 5.46
N ASP A 337 -28.57 -3.48 5.99
CA ASP A 337 -28.49 -4.03 7.35
C ASP A 337 -27.59 -5.28 7.40
N MET A 338 -26.36 -5.08 7.86
CA MET A 338 -25.36 -6.13 8.05
C MET A 338 -25.49 -6.87 9.39
N THR A 339 -26.57 -6.68 10.15
CA THR A 339 -26.72 -7.24 11.52
C THR A 339 -26.65 -8.76 11.54
N LYS A 340 -27.31 -9.44 10.61
CA LYS A 340 -27.27 -10.92 10.54
C LYS A 340 -25.88 -11.42 10.19
N VAL A 341 -25.26 -10.86 9.16
CA VAL A 341 -23.86 -11.16 8.79
C VAL A 341 -22.90 -10.89 9.95
N ALA A 342 -23.07 -9.78 10.68
CA ALA A 342 -22.24 -9.44 11.83
C ALA A 342 -22.37 -10.46 12.97
N LYS A 343 -23.60 -10.91 13.28
CA LYS A 343 -23.84 -11.97 14.27
C LYS A 343 -23.25 -13.31 13.82
N LEU A 344 -23.48 -13.68 12.57
CA LEU A 344 -22.97 -14.91 11.98
C LEU A 344 -21.43 -14.96 12.00
N ARG A 345 -20.80 -13.89 11.53
CA ARG A 345 -19.34 -13.71 11.60
C ARG A 345 -18.82 -13.81 13.03
N ALA A 346 -19.47 -13.15 13.99
CA ALA A 346 -19.05 -13.20 15.39
C ALA A 346 -19.10 -14.62 15.97
N ARG A 347 -20.10 -15.41 15.57
CA ARG A 347 -20.26 -16.83 15.94
C ARG A 347 -19.20 -17.73 15.26
N ALA A 348 -18.90 -17.50 13.99
CA ALA A 348 -18.09 -18.41 13.17
C ALA A 348 -16.58 -18.07 13.10
N LYS A 349 -16.17 -16.82 13.40
CA LYS A 349 -14.81 -16.34 13.10
C LYS A 349 -13.67 -17.20 13.64
N ASN A 350 -13.82 -17.76 14.84
CA ASN A 350 -12.75 -18.53 15.49
C ASN A 350 -12.61 -19.92 14.86
N SER A 351 -13.73 -20.62 14.65
CA SER A 351 -13.71 -21.94 13.98
C SER A 351 -13.28 -21.82 12.53
N PHE A 352 -13.75 -20.77 11.83
CA PHE A 352 -13.36 -20.50 10.46
C PHE A 352 -11.85 -20.28 10.33
N GLN A 353 -11.26 -19.45 11.21
CA GLN A 353 -9.81 -19.23 11.20
C GLN A 353 -9.03 -20.50 11.51
N ALA A 354 -9.50 -21.33 12.45
CA ALA A 354 -8.86 -22.59 12.78
C ALA A 354 -8.87 -23.59 11.60
N GLN A 355 -9.95 -23.59 10.81
CA GLN A 355 -10.12 -24.52 9.67
C GLN A 355 -9.43 -24.04 8.39
N ASN A 356 -9.43 -22.72 8.12
CA ASN A 356 -9.02 -22.17 6.82
C ASN A 356 -7.73 -21.34 6.89
N GLY A 357 -7.14 -21.16 8.07
CA GLY A 357 -5.93 -20.35 8.27
C GLY A 357 -6.11 -18.84 8.08
N THR A 358 -7.30 -18.39 7.65
CA THR A 358 -7.60 -17.00 7.31
C THR A 358 -8.68 -16.42 8.22
N LYS A 359 -8.56 -15.15 8.60
CA LYS A 359 -9.57 -14.46 9.41
C LYS A 359 -10.84 -14.23 8.60
N LEU A 360 -11.99 -14.56 9.18
CA LEU A 360 -13.29 -14.21 8.61
C LEU A 360 -13.57 -12.72 8.78
N THR A 361 -13.49 -11.94 7.69
CA THR A 361 -13.84 -10.51 7.64
C THR A 361 -15.22 -10.31 6.98
N PHE A 362 -15.67 -9.06 6.81
CA PHE A 362 -16.94 -8.78 6.13
C PHE A 362 -16.81 -8.85 4.60
N LEU A 363 -15.63 -8.54 4.06
CA LEU A 363 -15.41 -8.43 2.62
C LEU A 363 -15.71 -9.73 1.85
N PRO A 364 -15.39 -10.95 2.33
CA PRO A 364 -15.76 -12.18 1.64
C PRO A 364 -17.27 -12.38 1.48
N PHE A 365 -18.10 -11.95 2.45
CA PHE A 365 -19.55 -12.01 2.33
C PHE A 365 -20.05 -11.07 1.23
N ILE A 366 -19.47 -9.87 1.15
CA ILE A 366 -19.80 -8.88 0.14
C ILE A 366 -19.34 -9.35 -1.24
N ALA A 367 -18.09 -9.81 -1.36
CA ALA A 367 -17.55 -10.36 -2.61
C ALA A 367 -18.38 -11.53 -3.12
N LYS A 368 -18.83 -12.43 -2.22
CA LYS A 368 -19.71 -13.53 -2.58
C LYS A 368 -21.06 -13.04 -3.11
N ALA A 369 -21.71 -12.10 -2.40
CA ALA A 369 -22.96 -11.52 -2.84
C ALA A 369 -22.82 -10.79 -4.19
N VAL A 370 -21.71 -10.09 -4.41
CA VAL A 370 -21.37 -9.44 -5.69
C VAL A 370 -21.23 -10.46 -6.81
N ALA A 371 -20.42 -11.50 -6.62
CA ALA A 371 -20.22 -12.53 -7.62
C ALA A 371 -21.53 -13.25 -7.99
N GLU A 372 -22.39 -13.54 -7.01
CA GLU A 372 -23.72 -14.11 -7.24
C GLU A 372 -24.68 -13.15 -7.96
N ALA A 373 -24.61 -11.85 -7.66
CA ALA A 373 -25.45 -10.84 -8.29
C ALA A 373 -25.02 -10.54 -9.73
N LEU A 374 -23.73 -10.52 -10.03
CA LEU A 374 -23.21 -10.27 -11.39
C LEU A 374 -23.73 -11.31 -12.40
N LYS A 375 -23.90 -12.57 -11.98
CA LYS A 375 -24.54 -13.62 -12.79
C LYS A 375 -25.98 -13.31 -13.17
N GLN A 376 -26.71 -12.56 -12.34
CA GLN A 376 -28.10 -12.16 -12.56
C GLN A 376 -28.21 -10.83 -13.30
N HIS A 377 -27.15 -10.01 -13.25
CA HIS A 377 -27.08 -8.65 -13.79
C HIS A 377 -25.88 -8.50 -14.73
N PRO A 378 -25.88 -9.20 -15.89
CA PRO A 378 -24.70 -9.34 -16.73
C PRO A 378 -24.19 -8.02 -17.32
N LYS A 379 -25.05 -7.00 -17.44
CA LYS A 379 -24.64 -5.65 -17.86
C LYS A 379 -23.57 -5.03 -16.93
N LEU A 380 -23.58 -5.36 -15.64
CA LEU A 380 -22.55 -4.89 -14.70
C LEU A 380 -21.29 -5.74 -14.73
N ASN A 381 -21.31 -6.90 -15.39
CA ASN A 381 -20.15 -7.76 -15.63
C ASN A 381 -19.75 -7.73 -17.12
N ALA A 382 -19.89 -6.56 -17.75
CA ALA A 382 -19.62 -6.37 -19.17
C ALA A 382 -18.58 -5.27 -19.40
N ALA A 383 -18.11 -5.15 -20.62
CA ALA A 383 -17.32 -4.04 -21.12
C ALA A 383 -18.05 -3.39 -22.31
N TYR A 384 -17.91 -2.08 -22.48
CA TYR A 384 -18.44 -1.34 -23.61
C TYR A 384 -17.31 -0.69 -24.39
N ASP A 385 -17.17 -1.07 -25.66
CA ASP A 385 -16.23 -0.50 -26.61
C ASP A 385 -17.03 0.43 -27.54
N GLU A 386 -16.89 1.74 -27.32
CA GLU A 386 -17.64 2.76 -28.07
C GLU A 386 -17.17 2.87 -29.52
N ASP A 387 -15.86 2.72 -29.76
CA ASP A 387 -15.25 2.79 -31.09
C ASP A 387 -15.74 1.65 -31.98
N LYS A 388 -15.81 0.42 -31.43
CA LYS A 388 -16.36 -0.75 -32.12
C LYS A 388 -17.88 -0.82 -32.07
N GLN A 389 -18.52 -0.01 -31.23
CA GLN A 389 -19.96 -0.07 -30.94
C GLN A 389 -20.39 -1.45 -30.41
N GLU A 390 -19.53 -2.10 -29.62
CA GLU A 390 -19.70 -3.47 -29.15
C GLU A 390 -19.85 -3.55 -27.62
N ILE A 391 -20.72 -4.46 -27.17
CA ILE A 391 -20.84 -4.81 -25.75
C ILE A 391 -20.31 -6.22 -25.57
N THR A 392 -19.26 -6.37 -24.77
CA THR A 392 -18.71 -7.67 -24.39
C THR A 392 -19.31 -8.10 -23.06
N TYR A 393 -20.12 -9.16 -23.07
CA TYR A 393 -20.60 -9.81 -21.85
C TYR A 393 -19.64 -10.94 -21.47
N HIS A 394 -19.01 -10.83 -20.30
CA HIS A 394 -18.07 -11.85 -19.84
C HIS A 394 -18.81 -13.11 -19.37
N ASN A 395 -18.20 -14.28 -19.58
CA ASN A 395 -18.75 -15.58 -19.18
C ASN A 395 -18.36 -16.01 -17.75
N ALA A 396 -17.56 -15.18 -17.07
CA ALA A 396 -17.09 -15.41 -15.71
C ALA A 396 -16.98 -14.07 -14.96
N GLU A 397 -17.07 -14.14 -13.63
CA GLU A 397 -16.87 -13.00 -12.74
C GLU A 397 -15.42 -13.00 -12.23
N HIS A 398 -14.65 -11.98 -12.59
CA HIS A 398 -13.29 -11.75 -12.10
C HIS A 398 -13.29 -10.49 -11.23
N LEU A 399 -13.18 -10.68 -9.92
CA LEU A 399 -13.33 -9.58 -8.97
C LEU A 399 -11.99 -8.92 -8.69
N ALA A 400 -11.86 -7.65 -9.08
CA ALA A 400 -10.73 -6.81 -8.73
C ALA A 400 -10.94 -6.20 -7.34
N ILE A 401 -9.98 -6.33 -6.44
CA ILE A 401 -10.09 -5.85 -5.05
C ILE A 401 -9.06 -4.75 -4.85
N ALA A 402 -9.52 -3.55 -4.51
CA ALA A 402 -8.61 -2.44 -4.24
C ALA A 402 -7.86 -2.66 -2.91
N VAL A 403 -6.53 -2.62 -2.98
CA VAL A 403 -5.61 -2.82 -1.84
C VAL A 403 -4.73 -1.59 -1.70
N ASP A 404 -4.83 -0.95 -0.54
CA ASP A 404 -3.98 0.17 -0.16
C ASP A 404 -2.59 -0.32 0.27
N THR A 405 -1.55 0.33 -0.24
CA THR A 405 -0.13 0.05 0.04
C THR A 405 0.64 1.36 0.14
N ASP A 406 1.83 1.33 0.74
CA ASP A 406 2.68 2.52 0.89
C ASP A 406 3.12 3.10 -0.46
N LYS A 407 3.19 2.27 -1.51
CA LYS A 407 3.52 2.69 -2.88
C LYS A 407 2.32 3.25 -3.64
N GLY A 408 1.11 3.12 -3.10
CA GLY A 408 -0.14 3.55 -3.68
C GLY A 408 -1.19 2.43 -3.78
N LEU A 409 -2.35 2.79 -4.30
CA LEU A 409 -3.47 1.85 -4.48
C LEU A 409 -3.19 0.93 -5.67
N LEU A 410 -3.25 -0.38 -5.42
CA LEU A 410 -3.19 -1.44 -6.43
C LEU A 410 -4.53 -2.19 -6.43
N VAL A 411 -4.90 -2.77 -7.56
CA VAL A 411 -6.20 -3.44 -7.72
C VAL A 411 -5.99 -4.86 -8.27
N PRO A 412 -5.45 -5.80 -7.46
CA PRO A 412 -5.32 -7.20 -7.87
C PRO A 412 -6.67 -7.85 -8.18
N VAL A 413 -6.64 -8.83 -9.07
CA VAL A 413 -7.80 -9.53 -9.61
C VAL A 413 -7.85 -10.96 -9.07
N ILE A 414 -9.02 -11.34 -8.59
CA ILE A 414 -9.36 -12.72 -8.23
C ILE A 414 -10.11 -13.31 -9.42
N SER A 415 -9.40 -14.09 -10.24
CA SER A 415 -9.98 -14.83 -11.35
C SER A 415 -11.00 -15.87 -10.87
N ASP A 416 -12.03 -16.09 -11.69
CA ASP A 416 -13.13 -17.02 -11.44
C ASP A 416 -13.77 -16.91 -10.05
N ALA A 417 -13.84 -15.68 -9.51
CA ALA A 417 -14.44 -15.40 -8.21
C ALA A 417 -15.90 -15.89 -8.14
N GLY A 418 -16.62 -15.92 -9.26
CA GLY A 418 -17.95 -16.51 -9.41
C GLY A 418 -18.07 -17.98 -9.04
N ASN A 419 -16.98 -18.74 -9.07
CA ASN A 419 -16.95 -20.17 -8.78
C ASN A 419 -16.48 -20.48 -7.35
N LEU A 420 -16.04 -19.46 -6.61
CA LEU A 420 -15.50 -19.64 -5.27
C LEU A 420 -16.61 -19.61 -4.21
N ASN A 421 -16.49 -20.50 -3.21
CA ASN A 421 -17.28 -20.40 -1.99
C ASN A 421 -16.71 -19.31 -1.05
N LEU A 422 -17.38 -19.07 0.08
CA LEU A 422 -16.97 -18.03 1.02
C LEU A 422 -15.52 -18.23 1.54
N ALA A 423 -15.13 -19.48 1.78
CA ALA A 423 -13.78 -19.82 2.24
C ALA A 423 -12.71 -19.55 1.16
N GLY A 424 -12.99 -19.95 -0.07
CA GLY A 424 -12.13 -19.68 -1.23
C GLY A 424 -11.96 -18.18 -1.47
N LEU A 425 -13.05 -17.40 -1.42
CA LEU A 425 -12.99 -15.95 -1.52
C LEU A 425 -12.19 -15.33 -0.37
N ALA A 426 -12.41 -15.76 0.88
CA ALA A 426 -11.67 -15.26 2.02
C ALA A 426 -10.16 -15.51 1.89
N GLY A 427 -9.78 -16.74 1.51
CA GLY A 427 -8.39 -17.11 1.28
C GLY A 427 -7.75 -16.32 0.14
N LYS A 428 -8.42 -16.24 -1.03
CA LYS A 428 -7.91 -15.49 -2.19
C LYS A 428 -7.78 -13.99 -1.89
N ILE A 429 -8.78 -13.37 -1.26
CA ILE A 429 -8.72 -11.96 -0.85
C ILE A 429 -7.54 -11.71 0.09
N ALA A 430 -7.33 -12.59 1.08
CA ALA A 430 -6.23 -12.45 2.03
C ALA A 430 -4.86 -12.63 1.36
N ASP A 431 -4.72 -13.62 0.48
CA ASP A 431 -3.51 -13.90 -0.29
C ASP A 431 -3.13 -12.72 -1.19
N VAL A 432 -4.03 -12.29 -2.08
CA VAL A 432 -3.74 -11.18 -3.00
C VAL A 432 -3.46 -9.88 -2.24
N ALA A 433 -4.16 -9.63 -1.13
CA ALA A 433 -3.92 -8.45 -0.31
C ALA A 433 -2.57 -8.50 0.42
N SER A 434 -2.10 -9.67 0.87
CA SER A 434 -0.76 -9.82 1.46
C SER A 434 0.30 -9.60 0.39
N ARG A 435 0.23 -10.35 -0.71
CA ARG A 435 1.22 -10.26 -1.79
C ARG A 435 1.29 -8.88 -2.41
N THR A 436 0.16 -8.17 -2.51
CA THR A 436 0.15 -6.79 -3.01
C THR A 436 0.87 -5.83 -2.08
N ARG A 437 0.68 -5.94 -0.75
CA ARG A 437 1.41 -5.11 0.22
C ARG A 437 2.89 -5.47 0.28
N ASP A 438 3.21 -6.76 0.14
CA ASP A 438 4.58 -7.28 0.20
C ASP A 438 5.34 -7.09 -1.13
N GLY A 439 4.71 -6.50 -2.16
CA GLY A 439 5.32 -6.28 -3.48
C GLY A 439 5.54 -7.55 -4.31
N LYS A 440 4.81 -8.62 -4.02
CA LYS A 440 4.89 -9.97 -4.63
C LYS A 440 3.71 -10.29 -5.57
N ILE A 441 2.90 -9.30 -5.92
CA ILE A 441 1.77 -9.50 -6.84
C ILE A 441 2.29 -9.57 -8.28
N GLY A 442 1.84 -10.56 -9.05
CA GLY A 442 2.25 -10.71 -10.45
C GLY A 442 1.56 -9.69 -11.37
N PRO A 443 2.18 -9.29 -12.51
CA PRO A 443 1.57 -8.38 -13.47
C PRO A 443 0.22 -8.90 -14.03
N ASP A 444 0.12 -10.20 -14.29
CA ASP A 444 -1.09 -10.83 -14.82
C ASP A 444 -2.29 -10.65 -13.88
N GLU A 445 -2.03 -10.64 -12.57
CA GLU A 445 -3.05 -10.46 -11.54
C GLU A 445 -3.48 -9.00 -11.36
N LEU A 446 -2.89 -8.05 -12.07
CA LEU A 446 -3.30 -6.63 -12.07
C LEU A 446 -4.21 -6.28 -13.26
N SER A 447 -4.60 -7.28 -14.05
CA SER A 447 -5.39 -7.12 -15.27
C SER A 447 -6.51 -8.16 -15.38
N GLY A 448 -7.44 -8.00 -16.32
CA GLY A 448 -8.49 -8.97 -16.60
C GLY A 448 -9.66 -9.00 -15.61
N GLY A 449 -9.73 -8.07 -14.66
CA GLY A 449 -10.89 -7.94 -13.78
C GLY A 449 -12.11 -7.45 -14.54
N THR A 450 -13.29 -8.00 -14.24
CA THR A 450 -14.57 -7.64 -14.88
C THR A 450 -15.42 -6.71 -14.00
N PHE A 451 -15.16 -6.71 -12.69
CA PHE A 451 -15.83 -5.83 -11.73
C PHE A 451 -14.92 -5.52 -10.55
N SER A 452 -14.98 -4.29 -10.02
CA SER A 452 -14.12 -3.87 -8.91
C SER A 452 -14.89 -3.71 -7.59
N ILE A 453 -14.25 -4.05 -6.48
CA ILE A 453 -14.71 -3.73 -5.12
C ILE A 453 -13.62 -2.91 -4.42
N THR A 454 -14.03 -1.79 -3.81
CA THR A 454 -13.15 -0.95 -2.99
C THR A 454 -13.73 -0.75 -1.60
N ASN A 455 -12.94 -1.03 -0.56
CA ASN A 455 -13.38 -1.00 0.83
C ASN A 455 -12.82 0.17 1.62
N ILE A 456 -13.44 1.33 1.41
CA ILE A 456 -13.17 2.57 2.15
C ILE A 456 -13.73 2.55 3.58
N GLY A 457 -14.63 1.62 3.90
CA GLY A 457 -15.18 1.46 5.24
C GLY A 457 -14.14 1.08 6.29
N SER A 458 -13.03 0.47 5.86
CA SER A 458 -11.89 0.15 6.73
C SER A 458 -11.20 1.37 7.34
N VAL A 459 -11.27 2.53 6.67
CA VAL A 459 -10.75 3.82 7.13
C VAL A 459 -11.84 4.73 7.72
N GLY A 460 -13.05 4.19 7.94
CA GLY A 460 -14.15 4.89 8.61
C GLY A 460 -15.04 5.75 7.72
N ALA A 461 -14.85 5.71 6.39
CA ALA A 461 -15.68 6.48 5.46
C ALA A 461 -17.11 5.90 5.38
N LEU A 462 -18.11 6.78 5.35
CA LEU A 462 -19.53 6.41 5.28
C LEU A 462 -19.87 5.76 3.95
N PHE A 463 -19.50 6.42 2.86
CA PHE A 463 -19.51 5.98 1.48
C PHE A 463 -18.55 6.87 0.68
N ASP A 464 -18.23 6.49 -0.54
CA ASP A 464 -17.49 7.30 -1.51
C ASP A 464 -18.11 7.11 -2.90
N THR A 465 -17.72 7.93 -3.87
CA THR A 465 -18.09 7.78 -5.29
C THR A 465 -16.87 7.29 -6.07
N PRO A 466 -16.55 5.98 -6.01
CA PRO A 466 -15.32 5.45 -6.60
C PRO A 466 -15.30 5.63 -8.11
N ILE A 467 -14.12 5.91 -8.67
CA ILE A 467 -13.89 6.00 -10.11
C ILE A 467 -13.72 4.57 -10.68
N ILE A 468 -14.40 4.28 -11.77
CA ILE A 468 -14.34 2.98 -12.46
C ILE A 468 -12.91 2.68 -12.94
N ASN A 469 -12.50 1.40 -12.88
CA ASN A 469 -11.25 0.95 -13.50
C ASN A 469 -11.54 0.39 -14.90
N GLN A 470 -11.13 1.11 -15.96
CA GLN A 470 -11.35 0.68 -17.35
C GLN A 470 -10.68 -0.69 -17.62
N PRO A 471 -11.27 -1.54 -18.48
CA PRO A 471 -12.48 -1.35 -19.30
C PRO A 471 -13.79 -1.80 -18.60
N GLN A 472 -13.78 -1.95 -17.27
CA GLN A 472 -14.97 -2.36 -16.53
C GLN A 472 -16.05 -1.27 -16.60
N VAL A 473 -17.29 -1.64 -16.34
CA VAL A 473 -18.45 -0.73 -16.35
C VAL A 473 -19.03 -0.47 -14.95
N GLY A 474 -18.42 -1.04 -13.90
CA GLY A 474 -18.92 -0.93 -12.54
C GLY A 474 -17.84 -1.11 -11.47
N ILE A 475 -17.97 -0.34 -10.39
CA ILE A 475 -17.18 -0.48 -9.17
C ILE A 475 -18.07 -0.28 -7.94
N LEU A 476 -17.94 -1.18 -6.97
CA LEU A 476 -18.68 -1.12 -5.70
C LEU A 476 -17.78 -0.61 -4.56
N GLY A 477 -18.15 0.54 -4.00
CA GLY A 477 -17.63 1.06 -2.75
C GLY A 477 -18.38 0.47 -1.54
N THR A 478 -17.64 -0.05 -0.56
CA THR A 478 -18.22 -0.53 0.70
C THR A 478 -17.89 0.44 1.84
N GLY A 479 -18.94 1.00 2.44
CA GLY A 479 -18.86 1.93 3.57
C GLY A 479 -18.52 1.28 4.91
N ALA A 480 -18.30 2.11 5.93
CA ALA A 480 -18.06 1.65 7.29
C ALA A 480 -19.31 0.95 7.86
N ILE A 481 -19.10 -0.19 8.52
CA ILE A 481 -20.17 -0.89 9.24
C ILE A 481 -20.25 -0.32 10.66
N VAL A 482 -21.30 0.45 10.92
CA VAL A 482 -21.50 1.15 12.20
C VAL A 482 -22.84 0.80 12.83
N LYS A 483 -22.87 0.73 14.17
CA LYS A 483 -24.13 0.52 14.90
C LYS A 483 -24.97 1.80 14.84
N ARG A 484 -26.20 1.71 14.33
CA ARG A 484 -27.16 2.82 14.25
C ARG A 484 -28.51 2.42 14.83
N PRO A 485 -29.23 3.34 15.52
CA PRO A 485 -30.64 3.15 15.80
C PRO A 485 -31.42 3.29 14.49
N VAL A 486 -32.24 2.30 14.16
CA VAL A 486 -33.11 2.30 12.98
C VAL A 486 -34.49 1.80 13.37
N VAL A 487 -35.51 2.34 12.69
CA VAL A 487 -36.88 1.86 12.81
C VAL A 487 -36.99 0.53 12.07
N VAL A 488 -37.51 -0.48 12.74
CA VAL A 488 -37.80 -1.80 12.17
C VAL A 488 -39.24 -2.15 12.46
N ALA A 489 -39.95 -2.63 11.45
CA ALA A 489 -41.27 -3.21 11.63
C ALA A 489 -41.14 -4.62 12.23
N ASP A 490 -41.99 -4.95 13.18
CA ASP A 490 -42.13 -6.32 13.68
C ASP A 490 -43.01 -7.18 12.75
N GLU A 491 -43.24 -8.44 13.12
CA GLU A 491 -44.07 -9.37 12.33
C GLU A 491 -45.54 -8.93 12.22
N ASN A 492 -46.01 -8.05 13.11
CA ASN A 492 -47.36 -7.48 13.11
C ASN A 492 -47.43 -6.15 12.34
N GLY A 493 -46.29 -5.61 11.91
CA GLY A 493 -46.18 -4.32 11.24
C GLY A 493 -46.04 -3.13 12.18
N ASP A 494 -45.83 -3.35 13.48
CA ASP A 494 -45.62 -2.29 14.46
C ASP A 494 -44.16 -1.80 14.42
N ASP A 495 -43.97 -0.48 14.46
CA ASP A 495 -42.65 0.14 14.42
C ASP A 495 -41.94 0.08 15.78
N SER A 496 -40.68 -0.37 15.77
CA SER A 496 -39.80 -0.35 16.94
C SER A 496 -38.41 0.18 16.58
N ILE A 497 -37.70 0.79 17.53
CA ILE A 497 -36.31 1.22 17.32
C ILE A 497 -35.38 0.08 17.74
N ALA A 498 -34.52 -0.38 16.82
CA ALA A 498 -33.50 -1.38 17.08
C ALA A 498 -32.10 -0.86 16.72
N ILE A 499 -31.08 -1.35 17.44
CA ILE A 499 -29.68 -1.13 17.07
C ILE A 499 -29.30 -2.15 15.99
N ARG A 500 -28.90 -1.66 14.83
CA ARG A 500 -28.46 -2.47 13.69
C ARG A 500 -27.05 -2.10 13.24
N SER A 501 -26.31 -3.08 12.72
CA SER A 501 -25.02 -2.86 12.06
C SER A 501 -25.30 -2.43 10.62
N MET A 502 -25.26 -1.13 10.35
CA MET A 502 -25.62 -0.57 9.05
C MET A 502 -24.38 -0.28 8.21
N MET A 503 -24.50 -0.44 6.90
CA MET A 503 -23.47 -0.13 5.90
C MET A 503 -24.10 0.59 4.71
N TYR A 504 -23.32 1.42 4.02
CA TYR A 504 -23.69 1.94 2.70
C TYR A 504 -22.94 1.16 1.62
N LEU A 505 -23.65 0.80 0.56
CA LEU A 505 -23.09 0.33 -0.69
C LEU A 505 -23.21 1.45 -1.72
N SER A 506 -22.08 1.90 -2.29
CA SER A 506 -22.05 2.89 -3.36
C SER A 506 -21.58 2.25 -4.66
N LEU A 507 -22.48 2.09 -5.62
CA LEU A 507 -22.16 1.57 -6.94
C LEU A 507 -21.95 2.74 -7.90
N THR A 508 -20.73 2.93 -8.39
CA THR A 508 -20.49 3.77 -9.58
C THR A 508 -20.55 2.87 -10.81
N TYR A 509 -21.26 3.30 -11.83
CA TYR A 509 -21.44 2.57 -13.07
C TYR A 509 -21.34 3.49 -14.29
N ASP A 510 -20.96 2.91 -15.43
CA ASP A 510 -20.91 3.61 -16.71
C ASP A 510 -22.33 3.69 -17.31
N HIS A 511 -22.89 4.89 -17.27
CA HIS A 511 -24.26 5.14 -17.72
C HIS A 511 -24.44 5.01 -19.24
N ARG A 512 -23.36 4.83 -20.03
CA ARG A 512 -23.48 4.47 -21.45
C ARG A 512 -24.07 3.07 -21.65
N LEU A 513 -23.79 2.14 -20.73
CA LEU A 513 -24.28 0.75 -20.79
C LEU A 513 -25.32 0.42 -19.71
N VAL A 514 -25.13 0.94 -18.50
CA VAL A 514 -25.92 0.58 -17.32
C VAL A 514 -26.89 1.72 -16.98
N ASP A 515 -28.18 1.45 -17.06
CA ASP A 515 -29.20 2.43 -16.67
C ASP A 515 -29.38 2.46 -15.14
N GLY A 516 -29.90 3.57 -14.61
CA GLY A 516 -30.16 3.70 -13.17
C GLY A 516 -31.13 2.64 -12.61
N ALA A 517 -32.01 2.09 -13.44
CA ALA A 517 -32.86 0.96 -13.06
C ALA A 517 -32.09 -0.36 -12.95
N ASP A 518 -31.10 -0.58 -13.82
CA ASP A 518 -30.23 -1.77 -13.77
C ASP A 518 -29.32 -1.72 -12.54
N ALA A 519 -28.72 -0.56 -12.27
CA ALA A 519 -27.97 -0.30 -11.04
C ALA A 519 -28.82 -0.52 -9.77
N GLY A 520 -30.07 -0.02 -9.78
CA GLY A 520 -30.99 -0.16 -8.65
C GLY A 520 -31.38 -1.60 -8.39
N ARG A 521 -31.67 -2.38 -9.44
CA ARG A 521 -31.97 -3.82 -9.30
C ARG A 521 -30.77 -4.59 -8.78
N PHE A 522 -29.56 -4.30 -9.27
CA PHE A 522 -28.35 -4.93 -8.76
C PHE A 522 -28.11 -4.64 -7.28
N LEU A 523 -28.17 -3.37 -6.87
CA LEU A 523 -28.02 -2.98 -5.46
C LEU A 523 -29.13 -3.59 -4.59
N GLN A 524 -30.34 -3.73 -5.09
CA GLN A 524 -31.44 -4.40 -4.39
C GLN A 524 -31.18 -5.91 -4.22
N THR A 525 -30.63 -6.58 -5.24
CA THR A 525 -30.17 -7.98 -5.13
C THR A 525 -29.09 -8.13 -4.07
N LEU A 526 -28.07 -7.25 -4.06
CA LEU A 526 -27.02 -7.26 -3.04
C LEU A 526 -27.58 -7.02 -1.63
N LYS A 527 -28.45 -6.01 -1.48
CA LYS A 527 -29.11 -5.70 -0.22
C LYS A 527 -29.88 -6.91 0.30
N ALA A 528 -30.74 -7.51 -0.52
CA ALA A 528 -31.52 -8.68 -0.14
C ALA A 528 -30.61 -9.85 0.29
N ARG A 529 -29.56 -10.15 -0.49
CA ARG A 529 -28.63 -11.25 -0.20
C ARG A 529 -27.87 -11.06 1.11
N LEU A 530 -27.40 -9.85 1.38
CA LEU A 530 -26.66 -9.52 2.60
C LEU A 530 -27.58 -9.45 3.84
N GLU A 531 -28.80 -8.91 3.70
CA GLU A 531 -29.79 -8.80 4.79
C GLU A 531 -30.48 -10.13 5.12
N GLU A 532 -30.57 -11.04 4.15
CA GLU A 532 -30.96 -12.43 4.40
C GLU A 532 -29.97 -13.09 5.37
N GLY A 533 -28.67 -12.85 5.15
CA GLY A 533 -27.59 -13.33 6.02
C GLY A 533 -27.38 -14.85 5.98
N ALA A 534 -28.00 -15.56 5.04
CA ALA A 534 -27.94 -17.01 4.88
C ALA A 534 -26.59 -17.44 4.28
N PHE A 535 -25.56 -17.53 5.12
CA PHE A 535 -24.22 -18.00 4.77
C PHE A 535 -23.74 -19.15 5.68
N GLU A 536 -24.65 -19.74 6.46
CA GLU A 536 -24.36 -20.83 7.40
C GLU A 536 -23.75 -22.04 6.69
N ALA A 537 -24.31 -22.42 5.54
CA ALA A 537 -23.82 -23.55 4.75
C ALA A 537 -22.35 -23.37 4.32
N ASP A 538 -21.95 -22.13 3.99
CA ASP A 538 -20.56 -21.82 3.63
C ASP A 538 -19.60 -21.85 4.81
N LEU A 539 -20.13 -21.78 6.03
CA LEU A 539 -19.38 -21.75 7.27
C LEU A 539 -19.45 -23.09 8.03
N GLY A 540 -20.12 -24.09 7.46
CA GLY A 540 -20.32 -25.40 8.09
C GLY A 540 -21.16 -25.33 9.37
N LEU A 541 -22.17 -24.45 9.40
CA LEU A 541 -23.04 -24.19 10.56
C LEU A 541 -24.49 -24.65 10.36
#